data_AF-A0A5S9M8P2-F1
#
_entry.id   AF-A0A5S9M8P2-F1
#
_cell.length_a   1.000
_cell.length_b   1.000
_cell.length_c   1.000
_cell.angle_alpha   90.00
_cell.angle_beta   90.00
_cell.angle_gamma   90.00
#
_symmetry.space_group_name_H-M   'P 1'
#
loop_
_entity.id
_entity.type
_entity.pdbx_description
1 polymer ?
#
loop_
_entity_poly.entity_id
_entity_poly.type
_entity_poly.pdbx_seq_one_letter_code
_entity_poly.pdbx_strand_id
1 'polypeptide(L)' 'MSTKTDNRHLYLKVIDRIKEDIQTGVYAEKEKLPSEFELSKLLGVSRATLREALRILEEEKFI' A
#
# COMPACT_ATOMS: atom_id res chain seq x y z
N MET A 1 -10.74 -18.19 -20.13
CA MET A 1 -9.57 -17.30 -19.99
C MET A 1 -9.80 -16.40 -18.79
N SER A 2 -9.09 -16.65 -17.69
CA SER A 2 -9.27 -15.95 -16.42
C SER A 2 -8.42 -14.68 -16.40
N THR A 3 -9.02 -13.53 -16.69
CA THR A 3 -8.36 -12.21 -16.60
C THR A 3 -9.12 -11.27 -15.68
N LYS A 4 -9.52 -11.77 -14.52
CA LYS A 4 -9.76 -10.91 -13.36
C LYS A 4 -8.54 -11.07 -12.46
N THR A 5 -7.42 -10.48 -12.88
CA THR A 5 -6.23 -10.33 -12.04
C THR A 5 -6.71 -9.82 -10.69
N ASP A 6 -6.46 -10.63 -9.68
CA ASP A 6 -6.94 -10.52 -8.32
C ASP A 6 -6.57 -9.18 -7.67
N ASN A 7 -7.35 -8.16 -7.98
CA ASN A 7 -7.19 -6.81 -7.43
C ASN A 7 -7.31 -6.85 -5.89
N ARG A 8 -8.03 -7.85 -5.38
CA ARG A 8 -8.15 -8.15 -3.95
C ARG A 8 -6.83 -8.54 -3.30
N HIS A 9 -5.98 -9.27 -4.00
CA HIS A 9 -4.69 -9.70 -3.47
C HIS A 9 -3.61 -8.61 -3.61
N LEU A 10 -3.76 -7.71 -4.59
CA LEU A 10 -2.80 -6.64 -4.81
C LEU A 10 -2.81 -5.61 -3.68
N TYR A 11 -3.97 -5.19 -3.17
CA TYR A 11 -4.01 -4.23 -2.07
C TYR A 11 -3.46 -4.85 -0.77
N LEU A 12 -3.70 -6.15 -0.53
CA LEU A 12 -3.12 -6.84 0.64
C LEU A 12 -1.60 -6.85 0.58
N LYS A 13 -1.00 -7.16 -0.58
CA LYS A 13 0.45 -7.07 -0.75
C LYS A 13 1.01 -5.67 -0.51
N VAL A 14 0.27 -4.64 -0.91
CA VAL A 14 0.65 -3.24 -0.66
C VAL A 14 0.64 -2.96 0.84
N ILE A 15 -0.41 -3.37 1.56
CA ILE A 15 -0.51 -3.23 3.01
C ILE A 15 0.66 -3.93 3.70
N ASP A 16 0.90 -5.20 3.38
CA ASP A 16 1.99 -5.98 3.97
C ASP A 16 3.35 -5.31 3.72
N ARG A 17 3.57 -4.83 2.49
CA ARG A 17 4.82 -4.17 2.14
C ARG A 17 5.02 -2.85 2.89
N ILE A 18 3.98 -2.01 2.96
CA ILE A 18 4.04 -0.75 3.70
C ILE A 18 4.21 -1.03 5.20
N LYS A 19 3.52 -2.02 5.77
CA LYS A 19 3.70 -2.43 7.17
C LYS A 19 5.13 -2.89 7.43
N GLU A 20 5.70 -3.68 6.54
CA GLU A 20 7.08 -4.16 6.63
C GLU A 20 8.07 -3.00 6.54
N ASP A 21 7.86 -2.05 5.62
CA ASP A 21 8.66 -0.84 5.49
C ASP A 21 8.54 0.07 6.75
N ILE A 22 7.35 0.14 7.37
CA ILE A 22 7.15 0.87 8.64
C ILE A 22 7.87 0.16 9.79
N GLN A 23 7.73 -1.17 9.90
CA GLN A 23 8.37 -1.98 10.93
C GLN A 23 9.89 -1.98 10.82
N THR A 24 10.44 -1.93 9.60
CA THR A 24 11.87 -1.83 9.34
C THR A 24 12.42 -0.41 9.54
N GLY A 25 11.55 0.57 9.80
CA GLY A 25 11.92 1.97 10.03
C GLY A 25 12.24 2.74 8.75
N VAL A 26 11.84 2.22 7.58
CA VAL A 26 11.96 2.92 6.29
C VAL A 26 10.93 4.05 6.20
N TYR A 27 9.73 3.84 6.74
CA TYR A 27 8.72 4.88 6.91
C TYR A 27 8.37 5.00 8.40
N ALA A 28 8.68 6.12 9.06
CA ALA A 28 8.26 6.29 10.44
C ALA A 28 6.76 6.61 10.54
N GLU A 29 6.09 6.07 11.56
CA GLU A 29 4.72 6.47 11.92
C GLU A 29 4.68 8.01 12.05
N LYS A 30 3.83 8.67 11.25
CA LYS A 30 3.69 10.14 11.12
C LYS A 30 4.76 10.86 10.29
N GLU A 31 5.72 10.16 9.71
CA GLU A 31 6.59 10.73 8.70
C GLU A 31 5.86 10.75 7.35
N LYS A 32 6.17 11.72 6.48
CA LYS A 32 5.50 11.84 5.20
C LYS A 32 5.78 10.59 4.37
N LEU A 33 4.76 9.73 4.23
CA LEU A 33 4.75 8.70 3.22
C LEU A 33 5.08 9.32 1.85
N PRO A 34 5.75 8.57 0.96
CA PRO A 34 5.89 8.98 -0.42
C PRO A 34 4.51 9.26 -1.01
N SER A 35 4.46 10.15 -1.98
CA SER A 35 3.18 10.52 -2.58
C SER A 35 2.50 9.28 -3.20
N GLU A 36 1.16 9.24 -3.22
CA GLU A 36 0.40 8.09 -3.77
C GLU A 36 0.91 7.67 -5.15
N PHE A 37 1.35 8.63 -5.94
CA PHE A 37 1.95 8.38 -7.25
C PHE A 37 3.23 7.55 -7.16
N GLU A 38 4.16 7.91 -6.28
CA GLU A 38 5.43 7.19 -6.09
C GLU A 38 5.21 5.78 -5.57
N LEU A 39 4.35 5.62 -4.55
CA LEU A 39 4.00 4.31 -4.01
C LEU A 39 3.35 3.41 -5.07
N SER A 40 2.43 3.96 -5.89
CA SER A 40 1.81 3.21 -6.98
C SER A 40 2.84 2.72 -8.01
N LYS A 41 3.87 3.54 -8.28
CA LYS A 41 4.96 3.19 -9.19
C LYS A 41 5.92 2.16 -8.59
N LEU A 42 6.30 2.36 -7.33
CA LEU A 42 7.19 1.47 -6.57
C LEU A 42 6.61 0.06 -6.46
N LEU A 43 5.32 -0.02 -6.14
CA LEU A 43 4.62 -1.28 -5.93
C LEU A 43 4.04 -1.86 -7.23
N GLY A 44 4.09 -1.10 -8.33
CA GLY A 44 3.56 -1.50 -9.63
C GLY A 44 2.04 -1.73 -9.62
N VAL A 45 1.31 -1.01 -8.76
CA VAL A 45 -0.13 -1.16 -8.58
C VAL A 45 -0.91 0.04 -9.12
N SER A 46 -2.19 -0.18 -9.41
CA SER A 46 -3.08 0.92 -9.77
C SER A 46 -3.33 1.86 -8.58
N ARG A 47 -3.59 3.14 -8.85
CA ARG A 47 -3.98 4.11 -7.80
C ARG A 47 -5.23 3.67 -7.02
N ALA A 48 -6.15 2.96 -7.66
CA ALA A 48 -7.34 2.43 -7.00
C ALA A 48 -6.96 1.41 -5.92
N THR A 49 -6.08 0.47 -6.27
CA THR A 49 -5.54 -0.55 -5.36
C THR A 49 -4.76 0.06 -4.21
N LEU A 50 -3.91 1.07 -4.51
CA LEU A 50 -3.11 1.75 -3.49
C LEU A 50 -4.00 2.49 -2.47
N ARG A 51 -5.02 3.21 -2.96
CA ARG A 51 -5.93 3.96 -2.10
C ARG A 51 -6.75 3.04 -1.20
N GLU A 52 -7.15 1.86 -1.68
CA GLU A 52 -7.80 0.84 -0.85
C GLU A 52 -6.87 0.37 0.28
N ALA A 53 -5.60 0.11 -0.05
CA ALA A 53 -4.60 -0.28 0.92
C ALA A 53 -4.30 0.82 1.96
N LEU A 54 -4.13 2.06 1.52
CA LEU A 54 -3.92 3.21 2.40
C LEU A 54 -5.10 3.42 3.35
N ARG A 55 -6.33 3.26 2.87
CA ARG A 55 -7.52 3.35 3.72
C ARG A 55 -7.52 2.31 4.83
N ILE A 56 -7.14 1.07 4.53
CA ILE A 56 -7.04 0.01 5.55
C ILE A 56 -5.90 0.32 6.54
N LEU A 57 -4.76 0.83 6.05
CA LEU A 57 -3.64 1.22 6.91
C LEU A 57 -4.01 2.38 7.86
N GLU A 58 -4.79 3.36 7.39
CA GLU A 58 -5.35 4.44 8.22
C GLU A 58 -6.36 3.89 9.24
N GLU A 59 -7.26 2.98 8.82
CA GLU A 59 -8.24 2.33 9.70
C GLU A 59 -7.55 1.52 10.81
N GLU A 60 -6.45 0.84 10.49
CA GLU A 60 -5.62 0.11 11.46
C GLU A 60 -4.66 1.01 12.26
N LYS A 61 -4.63 2.32 12.01
CA LYS A 61 -3.74 3.31 12.64
C LYS A 61 -2.24 3.02 12.47
N PHE A 62 -1.85 2.40 11.37
CA PHE A 62 -0.45 2.23 11.00
C PHE A 62 0.17 3.52 10.42
N ILE A 63 -0.66 4.40 9.88
CA ILE A 63 -0.27 5.69 9.26
C ILE A 63 -1.21 6.80 9.70
#